data_AF-A0A0L8GNY0-F1
#
_entry.id   AF-A0A0L8GNY0-F1
#
_cell.length_a   1.000
_cell.length_b   1.000
_cell.length_c   1.000
_cell.angle_alpha   90.00
_cell.angle_beta   90.00
_cell.angle_gamma   90.00
#
_symmetry.space_group_name_H-M   'P 1'
#
loop_
_entity.id
_entity.type
_entity.pdbx_description
1 polymer ?
#
loop_
_entity_poly.entity_id
_entity_poly.type
_entity_poly.pdbx_seq_one_letter_code
_entity_poly.pdbx_strand_id
1 'polypeptide(L)' 'MSTTNGYEGWCLQDDISQNDPQMYEFIKQEKLRQKQGLEMIASENFTSKAVMQALGSCLTNKYSEGYPGQR' A
#
# COMPACT_ATOMS: atom_id res chain seq x y z
N MET A 1 -9.84 -32.65 22.91
CA MET A 1 -8.84 -32.64 21.83
C MET A 1 -9.51 -32.17 20.57
N SER A 2 -9.34 -30.90 20.22
CA SER A 2 -9.52 -30.40 18.85
C SER A 2 -8.83 -29.04 18.77
N THR A 3 -7.53 -29.07 18.54
CA THR A 3 -6.76 -27.89 18.11
C THR A 3 -7.00 -27.74 16.61
N THR A 4 -8.10 -27.08 16.23
CA THR A 4 -8.35 -26.73 14.83
C THR A 4 -7.56 -25.47 14.48
N ASN A 5 -6.63 -25.65 13.54
CA ASN A 5 -5.77 -24.66 12.91
C ASN A 5 -6.42 -23.28 12.71
N GLY A 6 -5.83 -22.24 13.31
CA GLY A 6 -6.19 -20.82 13.11
C GLY A 6 -5.71 -20.22 11.77
N TYR A 7 -5.62 -21.01 10.69
CA TYR A 7 -5.04 -20.60 9.41
C TYR A 7 -5.96 -20.85 8.20
N GLU A 8 -7.27 -20.99 8.39
CA GLU A 8 -8.21 -21.27 7.28
C GLU A 8 -8.75 -20.02 6.55
N GLY A 9 -8.20 -18.82 6.78
CA GLY A 9 -8.78 -17.58 6.23
C GLY A 9 -7.81 -16.53 5.70
N TRP A 10 -6.50 -16.79 5.63
CA TRP A 10 -5.54 -15.80 5.14
C TRP A 10 -5.39 -15.87 3.62
N CYS A 11 -6.07 -14.99 2.91
CA CYS A 11 -5.90 -14.80 1.47
C CYS A 11 -5.05 -13.53 1.22
N LEU A 12 -3.79 -13.73 0.82
CA LEU A 12 -2.81 -12.68 0.51
C LEU A 12 -3.20 -11.77 -0.67
N GLN A 13 -4.37 -12.00 -1.27
CA GLN A 13 -4.88 -11.27 -2.43
C GLN A 13 -6.11 -10.41 -2.09
N ASP A 14 -6.57 -10.44 -0.84
CA ASP A 14 -7.73 -9.65 -0.42
C ASP A 14 -7.41 -8.15 -0.44
N ASP A 15 -8.41 -7.36 -0.82
CA ASP A 15 -8.29 -5.91 -0.81
C ASP A 15 -8.18 -5.39 0.64
N ILE A 16 -7.44 -4.29 0.82
CA ILE A 16 -7.28 -3.67 2.15
C ILE A 16 -8.62 -3.29 2.77
N SER A 17 -9.66 -2.98 1.98
CA SER A 17 -11.00 -2.70 2.51
C SER A 17 -11.65 -3.88 3.22
N GLN A 18 -11.27 -5.12 2.88
CA GLN A 18 -11.76 -6.34 3.52
C GLN A 18 -10.82 -6.80 4.63
N ASN A 19 -9.51 -6.75 4.37
CA ASN A 19 -8.51 -7.24 5.31
C ASN A 19 -8.29 -6.27 6.49
N ASP A 20 -8.30 -4.97 6.25
CA ASP A 20 -8.20 -3.92 7.27
C ASP A 20 -9.12 -2.72 6.95
N PRO A 21 -10.43 -2.84 7.27
CA PRO A 21 -11.41 -1.78 7.01
C PRO A 21 -11.11 -0.48 7.75
N GLN A 22 -10.46 -0.56 8.92
CA GLN A 22 -10.14 0.62 9.74
C GLN A 22 -9.04 1.44 9.06
N MET A 23 -7.96 0.80 8.61
CA MET A 23 -6.90 1.47 7.87
C MET A 23 -7.41 2.05 6.55
N TYR A 24 -8.25 1.30 5.84
CA TYR A 24 -8.86 1.77 4.60
C TYR A 24 -9.68 3.06 4.79
N GLU A 25 -10.40 3.19 5.91
CA GLU A 25 -11.16 4.40 6.22
C GLU A 25 -10.25 5.60 6.49
N PHE A 26 -9.14 5.42 7.22
CA PHE A 26 -8.17 6.50 7.42
C PHE A 26 -7.54 6.97 6.11
N ILE A 27 -7.21 6.05 5.19
CA ILE A 27 -6.69 6.40 3.86
C ILE A 27 -7.72 7.23 3.07
N LYS A 28 -9.01 6.87 3.14
CA LYS A 28 -10.08 7.64 2.50
C LYS A 28 -10.22 9.05 3.06
N GLN A 29 -10.18 9.18 4.38
CA GLN A 29 -10.29 10.47 5.06
C GLN A 29 -9.13 11.39 4.68
N GLU A 30 -7.90 10.87 4.65
CA GLU A 30 -6.73 11.66 4.22
C GLU A 30 -6.81 12.06 2.74
N LYS A 31 -7.25 11.14 1.86
CA LYS A 31 -7.48 11.45 0.45
C LYS A 31 -8.52 12.55 0.26
N LEU A 32 -9.57 12.56 1.08
CA LEU A 32 -10.59 13.61 1.06
C LEU A 32 -10.02 14.94 1.54
N ARG A 33 -9.24 14.93 2.62
CA ARG A 33 -8.55 16.12 3.16
C ARG A 33 -7.68 16.77 2.10
N GLN A 34 -6.83 15.99 1.42
CA GLN A 34 -5.97 16.46 0.34
C GLN A 34 -6.75 17.04 -0.86
N LYS A 35 -7.92 16.46 -1.17
CA LYS A 35 -8.76 16.94 -2.28
C LYS A 35 -9.48 18.24 -1.96
N GLN A 36 -9.85 18.46 -0.69
CA GLN A 36 -10.61 19.63 -0.24
C GLN A 36 -9.70 20.77 0.25
N GLY A 37 -8.49 20.45 0.69
CA GLY A 37 -7.50 21.41 1.16
C GLY A 37 -6.79 22.14 0.01
N LEU A 38 -6.37 23.37 0.29
CA LEU A 38 -5.39 24.08 -0.55
C LEU A 38 -4.01 23.82 0.04
N GLU A 39 -3.28 22.87 -0.55
CA GLU A 39 -1.94 22.53 -0.10
C GLU A 39 -0.94 23.61 -0.57
N MET A 40 -0.41 24.39 0.39
CA MET A 40 0.49 25.52 0.14
C MET A 40 1.94 25.25 0.58
N ILE A 41 2.27 23.99 0.87
CA ILE A 41 3.62 23.58 1.23
C ILE A 41 4.41 23.35 -0.06
N ALA A 42 5.39 24.20 -0.34
CA ALA A 42 6.11 24.23 -1.62
C ALA A 42 6.86 22.92 -1.97
N SER A 43 7.20 22.10 -0.98
CA SER A 43 7.88 20.82 -1.17
C SER A 43 6.93 19.64 -1.42
N GLU A 44 5.63 19.81 -1.22
CA GLU A 44 4.64 18.74 -1.41
C GLU A 44 4.05 18.77 -2.82
N ASN A 45 3.61 17.60 -3.30
CA ASN A 45 3.06 17.47 -4.64
C ASN A 45 2.13 16.26 -4.75
N PHE A 46 1.22 16.29 -5.73
CA PHE A 46 0.39 15.15 -6.08
C PHE A 46 1.06 14.32 -7.17
N THR A 47 1.47 13.11 -6.83
CA THR A 47 2.08 12.20 -7.79
C THR A 47 1.04 11.61 -8.76
N SER A 48 1.49 11.13 -9.91
CA SER A 48 0.62 10.52 -10.91
C SER A 48 0.13 9.14 -10.48
N LYS A 49 -1.02 8.71 -11.02
CA LYS A 49 -1.56 7.36 -10.80
C LYS A 49 -0.57 6.26 -11.23
N ALA A 50 0.15 6.48 -12.32
CA ALA A 50 1.13 5.53 -12.83
C ALA A 50 2.28 5.27 -11.83
N VAL A 51 2.76 6.32 -11.16
CA VAL A 51 3.81 6.20 -10.14
C VAL A 51 3.31 5.41 -8.93
N MET A 52 2.08 5.67 -8.46
CA MET A 52 1.48 4.89 -7.36
C MET A 52 1.30 3.41 -7.72
N GLN A 53 0.93 3.10 -8.96
CA GLN A 53 0.79 1.71 -9.43
C GLN A 53 2.14 0.98 -9.46
N ALA A 54 3.21 1.65 -9.89
CA ALA A 54 4.55 1.08 -9.88
C ALA A 54 5.05 0.83 -8.44
N LEU A 55 4.76 1.76 -7.52
CA LEU A 55 5.14 1.65 -6.10
C LEU A 55 4.45 0.45 -5.42
N GLY A 56 3.17 0.20 -5.73
CA GLY A 56 2.40 -0.95 -5.20
C GLY A 56 2.61 -2.27 -5.97
N SER A 57 3.66 -2.40 -6.77
CA SER A 57 3.90 -3.57 -7.61
C SER A 57 4.74 -4.65 -6.91
N CYS A 58 4.95 -5.78 -7.59
CA CYS A 58 5.76 -6.89 -7.09
C CYS A 58 7.25 -6.55 -6.86
N LEU A 59 7.71 -5.35 -7.26
CA LEU A 59 9.07 -4.89 -7.03
C LEU A 59 9.43 -4.82 -5.54
N THR A 60 8.46 -4.62 -4.65
CA THR A 60 8.65 -4.60 -3.19
C THR A 60 9.16 -5.94 -2.64
N ASN A 61 8.86 -7.04 -3.32
CA ASN A 61 9.28 -8.38 -2.92
C ASN A 61 10.72 -8.70 -3.37
N LYS A 62 11.33 -7.86 -4.21
CA LYS A 62 12.61 -8.16 -4.83
C LYS A 62 13.77 -7.72 -3.94
N TYR A 63 14.62 -8.69 -3.58
CA TYR A 63 15.96 -8.42 -3.06
C TYR A 63 16.95 -8.24 -4.22
N SER A 64 17.70 -7.14 -4.22
CA SER A 64 18.67 -6.80 -5.27
C SER A 64 19.85 -6.00 -4.71
N GLU A 65 20.69 -6.65 -3.91
CA GLU A 65 21.99 -6.11 -3.51
C GLU A 65 22.94 -5.96 -4.69
N GLY A 66 23.92 -5.08 -4.53
CA GLY A 66 24.93 -4.80 -5.56
C GLY A 66 24.47 -3.75 -6.57
N TYR A 67 25.20 -3.66 -7.67
CA TYR A 67 24.90 -2.72 -8.76
C TYR A 67 24.43 -3.47 -10.00
N PRO A 68 23.69 -2.82 -10.91
CA PRO A 68 23.36 -3.41 -12.20
C PRO A 68 24.63 -3.92 -12.91
N GLY A 69 24.70 -5.22 -13.16
CA GLY A 69 25.85 -5.86 -13.82
C GLY A 69 27.03 -6.21 -12.92
N GLN A 70 26.98 -5.89 -11.63
CA GLN A 70 27.98 -6.31 -10.64
C GLN A 70 27.27 -7.21 -9.62
N ARG A 71 27.51 -8.53 -9.74
CA ARG A 71 27.06 -9.54 -8.79
C ARG A 71 28.21 -9.91 -7.88
#